data_AF-A0A835VCI6-F1
#
_entry.id   AF-A0A835VCI6-F1
#
_cell.length_a   1.000
_cell.length_b   1.000
_cell.length_c   1.000
_cell.angle_alpha   90.00
_cell.angle_beta   90.00
_cell.angle_gamma   90.00
#
_symmetry.space_group_name_H-M   'P 1'
#
loop_
_entity.id
_entity.type
_entity.pdbx_description
1 polymer ?
#
loop_
_entity_poly.entity_id
_entity_poly.type
_entity_poly.pdbx_seq_one_letter_code
_entity_poly.pdbx_strand_id
1 'polypeptide(L)'
;MAASKAFFSLLLAFSLFVSGVLGAIRCEQLGPDTCAFAVSTDGYRCVLEKQGQGEDYSCITSGVEAGIGVAGWVESDECVAACGLDRRTLGISSDTLRNVRFLHSLCSPQCSKKCRNIHDLYFNVAAGEGIFLPQLCQANVRRRQMVETGGSSDSAPAPTSWTMNFGRKLIGDDAASAPSSTIGIDNDDDAAWAPVASTTMGTYNVDGAKEGLSWH
;
A
#
# COMPACT_ATOMS: atom_id res chain seq x y z
N MET A 1 -18.15 -3.05 -54.02
CA MET A 1 -17.77 -1.85 -53.24
C MET A 1 -18.62 -1.62 -51.99
N ALA A 2 -19.84 -2.14 -51.87
CA ALA A 2 -20.69 -1.96 -50.66
C ALA A 2 -20.22 -2.74 -49.42
N ALA A 3 -19.69 -3.96 -49.60
CA ALA A 3 -19.27 -4.82 -48.49
C ALA A 3 -18.10 -4.24 -47.67
N SER A 4 -17.18 -3.52 -48.31
CA SER A 4 -16.02 -2.89 -47.62
C SER A 4 -16.45 -1.77 -46.67
N LYS A 5 -17.42 -0.93 -47.08
CA LYS A 5 -17.92 0.18 -46.25
C LYS A 5 -18.64 -0.30 -44.98
N ALA A 6 -19.44 -1.36 -45.08
CA ALA A 6 -20.14 -1.94 -43.94
C ALA A 6 -19.17 -2.55 -42.91
N PHE A 7 -18.10 -3.21 -43.37
CA PHE A 7 -17.05 -3.73 -42.49
C PHE A 7 -16.28 -2.62 -41.76
N PHE A 8 -15.91 -1.53 -42.46
CA PHE A 8 -15.26 -0.39 -41.82
C PHE A 8 -16.15 0.29 -40.78
N SER A 9 -17.45 0.46 -41.05
CA SER A 9 -18.41 0.99 -40.07
C SER A 9 -18.57 0.09 -38.84
N LEU A 10 -18.58 -1.24 -39.03
CA LEU A 10 -18.68 -2.20 -37.92
C LEU A 10 -17.43 -2.17 -37.05
N LEU A 11 -16.23 -2.16 -37.65
CA LEU A 11 -14.96 -2.06 -36.93
C LEU A 11 -14.83 -0.73 -36.18
N LEU A 12 -15.26 0.38 -36.80
CA LEU A 12 -15.26 1.69 -36.15
C LEU A 12 -16.22 1.72 -34.95
N ALA A 13 -17.45 1.23 -35.11
CA ALA A 13 -18.43 1.14 -34.03
C ALA A 13 -17.93 0.25 -32.88
N PHE A 14 -17.33 -0.90 -33.21
CA PHE A 14 -16.73 -1.79 -32.21
C PHE A 14 -15.57 -1.11 -31.48
N SER A 15 -14.69 -0.40 -32.19
CA SER A 15 -13.59 0.34 -31.57
C SER A 15 -14.07 1.46 -30.64
N LEU A 16 -15.10 2.21 -31.02
CA LEU A 16 -15.69 3.27 -30.19
C LEU A 16 -16.41 2.71 -28.95
N PHE A 17 -17.08 1.56 -29.10
CA PHE A 17 -17.66 0.84 -27.96
C PHE A 17 -16.57 0.34 -27.00
N VAL A 18 -15.47 -0.20 -27.52
CA VAL A 18 -14.33 -0.64 -26.70
C VAL A 18 -13.66 0.55 -26.01
N SER A 19 -13.49 1.69 -26.70
CA SER A 19 -12.95 2.92 -26.11
C SER A 19 -13.88 3.58 -25.09
N GLY A 20 -15.19 3.38 -25.19
CA GLY A 20 -16.18 3.94 -24.26
C GLY A 20 -16.40 3.12 -22.98
N VAL A 21 -15.92 1.88 -22.93
CA VAL A 21 -16.09 0.97 -21.77
C VAL A 21 -14.88 0.98 -20.83
N LEU A 22 -13.70 1.41 -21.28
CA LEU A 22 -12.57 1.69 -20.38
C LEU A 22 -12.76 3.06 -19.70
N GLY A 23 -13.73 3.13 -18.78
CA GLY A 23 -13.86 4.26 -17.87
C GLY A 23 -12.61 4.41 -16.99
N ALA A 24 -12.31 5.65 -16.59
CA ALA A 24 -11.27 5.91 -15.60
C ALA A 24 -11.61 5.19 -14.28
N ILE A 25 -10.65 4.49 -13.69
CA ILE A 25 -10.83 3.82 -12.41
C ILE A 25 -10.75 4.87 -11.30
N ARG A 26 -11.88 5.07 -10.63
CA ARG A 26 -12.02 5.79 -9.37
C ARG A 26 -12.25 4.76 -8.27
N CYS A 27 -11.50 4.82 -7.17
CA CYS A 27 -11.61 3.82 -6.12
C CYS A 27 -13.03 3.77 -5.55
N GLU A 28 -13.68 4.92 -5.39
CA GLU A 28 -15.02 5.08 -4.83
C GLU A 28 -16.14 4.45 -5.68
N GLN A 29 -15.83 4.08 -6.93
CA GLN A 29 -16.76 3.40 -7.84
C GLN A 29 -16.56 1.88 -7.86
N LEU A 30 -15.51 1.36 -7.20
CA LEU A 30 -15.23 -0.06 -7.15
C LEU A 30 -16.06 -0.76 -6.07
N GLY A 31 -16.57 -1.94 -6.41
CA GLY A 31 -17.22 -2.83 -5.46
C GLY A 31 -16.21 -3.55 -4.54
N PRO A 32 -16.70 -4.22 -3.49
CA PRO A 32 -15.85 -4.91 -2.50
C PRO A 32 -14.95 -5.98 -3.12
N ASP A 33 -15.40 -6.65 -4.18
CA ASP A 33 -14.65 -7.74 -4.82
C ASP A 33 -13.59 -7.24 -5.82
N THR A 34 -13.56 -5.94 -6.11
CA THR A 34 -12.61 -5.32 -7.06
C THR A 34 -11.75 -4.22 -6.44
N CYS A 35 -12.11 -3.72 -5.26
CA CYS A 35 -11.45 -2.60 -4.62
C CYS A 35 -10.04 -2.91 -4.12
N ALA A 36 -9.90 -3.98 -3.33
CA ALA A 36 -8.62 -4.31 -2.72
C ALA A 36 -7.57 -4.59 -3.81
N PHE A 37 -6.41 -3.94 -3.66
CA PHE A 37 -5.29 -4.01 -4.61
C PHE A 37 -5.60 -3.46 -6.01
N ALA A 38 -6.57 -2.56 -6.12
CA ALA A 38 -6.73 -1.73 -7.30
C ALA A 38 -5.89 -0.43 -7.21
N VAL A 39 -5.72 0.22 -8.35
CA VAL A 39 -5.02 1.49 -8.51
C VAL A 39 -5.88 2.37 -9.41
N SER A 40 -6.17 3.58 -8.94
CA SER A 40 -6.91 4.57 -9.70
C SER A 40 -6.15 4.98 -10.96
N THR A 41 -6.86 5.56 -11.93
CA THR A 41 -6.22 6.13 -13.12
C THR A 41 -5.23 7.25 -12.78
N ASP A 42 -5.39 7.90 -11.62
CA ASP A 42 -4.47 8.92 -11.12
C ASP A 42 -3.21 8.33 -10.45
N GLY A 43 -3.09 6.99 -10.40
CA GLY A 43 -1.90 6.31 -9.87
C GLY A 43 -1.93 6.05 -8.36
N TYR A 44 -3.04 6.31 -7.68
CA TYR A 44 -3.19 6.06 -6.23
C TYR A 44 -3.84 4.71 -5.95
N ARG A 45 -3.38 4.03 -4.90
CA ARG A 45 -3.91 2.70 -4.53
C ARG A 45 -5.28 2.83 -3.88
N CYS A 46 -6.17 1.90 -4.18
CA CYS A 46 -7.48 1.81 -3.56
C CYS A 46 -7.43 0.97 -2.28
N VAL A 47 -8.24 1.34 -1.29
CA VAL A 47 -8.33 0.66 0.00
C VAL A 47 -9.78 0.33 0.30
N LEU A 48 -10.03 -0.93 0.65
CA LEU A 48 -11.32 -1.38 1.14
C LEU A 48 -11.40 -1.11 2.64
N GLU A 49 -12.45 -0.44 3.05
CA GLU A 49 -12.79 -0.16 4.43
C GLU A 49 -14.14 -0.77 4.78
N LYS A 50 -14.32 -1.06 6.05
CA LYS A 50 -15.58 -1.57 6.60
C LYS A 50 -16.31 -0.44 7.32
N GLN A 51 -17.56 -0.23 6.98
CA GLN A 51 -18.41 0.78 7.62
C GLN A 51 -19.27 0.13 8.72
N GLY A 52 -19.19 0.68 9.93
CA GLY A 52 -20.06 0.30 11.04
C GLY A 52 -19.99 -1.18 11.46
N GLN A 53 -21.08 -1.64 12.07
CA GLN A 53 -21.26 -3.03 12.48
C GLN A 53 -22.14 -3.75 11.46
N GLY A 54 -21.53 -4.40 10.45
CA GLY A 54 -22.27 -5.08 9.39
C GLY A 54 -21.38 -5.69 8.32
N GLU A 55 -21.93 -5.91 7.12
CA GLU A 55 -21.17 -6.25 5.89
C GLU A 55 -21.16 -5.06 4.91
N ASP A 56 -21.19 -3.84 5.44
CA ASP A 56 -21.08 -2.63 4.63
C ASP A 56 -19.61 -2.31 4.39
N TYR A 57 -19.23 -2.24 3.12
CA TYR A 57 -17.88 -1.93 2.69
C TYR A 57 -17.87 -0.69 1.81
N SER A 58 -16.84 0.12 1.96
CA SER A 58 -16.56 1.25 1.06
C SER A 58 -15.15 1.17 0.54
N CYS A 59 -14.99 1.50 -0.75
CA CYS A 59 -13.69 1.64 -1.36
C CYS A 59 -13.29 3.12 -1.39
N ILE A 60 -12.08 3.44 -0.96
CA ILE A 60 -11.56 4.80 -0.96
C ILE A 60 -10.22 4.88 -1.65
N THR A 61 -9.90 6.04 -2.21
CA THR A 61 -8.54 6.34 -2.69
C THR A 61 -7.62 6.58 -1.50
N SER A 62 -6.53 5.82 -1.40
CA SER A 62 -5.49 6.05 -0.39
C SER A 62 -4.51 7.12 -0.84
N GLY A 63 -3.75 7.68 0.11
CA GLY A 63 -2.61 8.55 -0.18
C GLY A 63 -1.34 7.81 -0.63
N VAL A 64 -1.42 6.50 -0.92
CA VAL A 64 -0.27 5.67 -1.30
C VAL A 64 -0.20 5.58 -2.81
N GLU A 65 0.86 6.15 -3.39
CA GLU A 65 1.14 6.06 -4.82
C GLU A 65 1.53 4.62 -5.21
N ALA A 66 1.08 4.17 -6.37
CA ALA A 66 1.45 2.89 -6.92
C ALA A 66 2.73 3.00 -7.76
N GLY A 67 3.44 1.88 -7.91
CA GLY A 67 4.60 1.82 -8.79
C GLY A 67 4.27 2.18 -10.25
N ILE A 68 5.30 2.55 -11.01
CA ILE A 68 5.16 2.96 -12.41
C ILE A 68 4.48 1.87 -13.25
N GLY A 69 3.50 2.25 -14.07
CA GLY A 69 2.89 1.36 -15.06
C GLY A 69 1.78 0.45 -14.54
N VAL A 70 1.26 0.71 -13.34
CA VAL A 70 0.03 0.06 -12.82
C VAL A 70 -1.09 1.06 -12.52
N ALA A 71 -1.05 2.28 -13.07
CA ALA A 71 -2.17 3.21 -12.98
C ALA A 71 -3.39 2.64 -13.75
N GLY A 72 -4.58 2.76 -13.17
CA GLY A 72 -5.80 2.15 -13.73
C GLY A 72 -5.74 0.61 -13.76
N TRP A 73 -5.14 0.00 -12.75
CA TRP A 73 -5.02 -1.46 -12.64
C TRP A 73 -5.94 -2.02 -11.57
N VAL A 74 -6.61 -3.13 -11.86
CA VAL A 74 -7.29 -3.95 -10.85
C VAL A 74 -6.57 -5.29 -10.84
N GLU A 75 -6.03 -5.71 -9.68
CA GLU A 75 -5.36 -7.01 -9.66
C GLU A 75 -6.30 -8.17 -9.97
N SER A 76 -5.78 -9.26 -10.50
CA SER A 76 -6.56 -10.48 -10.76
C SER A 76 -6.75 -11.33 -9.51
N ASP A 77 -7.79 -12.17 -9.49
CA ASP A 77 -8.01 -13.11 -8.37
C ASP A 77 -6.87 -14.11 -8.25
N GLU A 78 -6.29 -14.53 -9.37
CA GLU A 78 -5.09 -15.38 -9.39
C GLU A 78 -3.95 -14.72 -8.64
N CYS A 79 -3.71 -13.43 -8.88
CA CYS A 79 -2.65 -12.69 -8.20
C CYS A 79 -2.92 -12.48 -6.72
N VAL A 80 -4.15 -12.10 -6.37
CA VAL A 80 -4.57 -11.95 -4.97
C VAL A 80 -4.35 -13.27 -4.21
N ALA A 81 -4.80 -14.40 -4.77
CA ALA A 81 -4.64 -15.71 -4.15
C ALA A 81 -3.18 -16.17 -4.10
N ALA A 82 -2.40 -15.98 -5.18
CA ALA A 82 -0.99 -16.34 -5.24
C ALA A 82 -0.13 -15.60 -4.19
N CYS A 83 -0.52 -14.37 -3.86
CA CYS A 83 0.10 -13.57 -2.80
C CYS A 83 -0.43 -13.89 -1.40
N GLY A 84 -1.37 -14.83 -1.25
CA GLY A 84 -1.95 -15.21 0.04
C GLY A 84 -2.86 -14.16 0.65
N LEU A 85 -3.55 -13.39 -0.21
CA LEU A 85 -4.47 -12.31 0.16
C LEU A 85 -5.89 -12.67 -0.25
N ASP A 86 -6.85 -11.85 0.18
CA ASP A 86 -8.26 -11.97 -0.14
C ASP A 86 -8.82 -10.63 -0.65
N ARG A 87 -9.87 -10.65 -1.48
CA ARG A 87 -10.52 -9.42 -1.99
C ARG A 87 -11.14 -8.56 -0.90
N ARG A 88 -11.48 -9.16 0.24
CA ARG A 88 -12.00 -8.47 1.42
C ARG A 88 -10.91 -8.06 2.39
N THR A 89 -9.64 -8.07 1.97
CA THR A 89 -8.55 -7.49 2.76
C THR A 89 -8.85 -6.02 3.02
N LEU A 90 -8.95 -5.67 4.30
CA LEU A 90 -9.22 -4.32 4.74
C LEU A 90 -7.91 -3.57 4.97
N GLY A 91 -7.86 -2.32 4.50
CA GLY A 91 -6.71 -1.47 4.75
C GLY A 91 -5.42 -1.94 4.07
N ILE A 92 -4.35 -1.22 4.40
CA ILE A 92 -2.95 -1.62 4.15
C ILE A 92 -2.29 -1.65 5.52
N SER A 93 -1.87 -2.83 5.98
CA SER A 93 -1.22 -2.98 7.28
C SER A 93 0.09 -3.74 7.16
N SER A 94 1.10 -3.25 7.85
CA SER A 94 2.41 -3.87 7.94
C SER A 94 2.46 -5.08 8.87
N ASP A 95 1.51 -5.24 9.80
CA ASP A 95 1.41 -6.41 10.68
C ASP A 95 1.25 -7.72 9.89
N THR A 96 0.68 -7.64 8.69
CA THR A 96 0.58 -8.79 7.79
C THR A 96 1.94 -9.38 7.44
N LEU A 97 3.00 -8.56 7.33
CA LEU A 97 4.37 -9.01 7.08
C LEU A 97 4.96 -9.83 8.23
N ARG A 98 4.35 -9.84 9.42
CA ARG A 98 4.77 -10.70 10.53
C ARG A 98 4.19 -12.11 10.41
N ASN A 99 3.18 -12.31 9.57
CA ASN A 99 2.57 -13.61 9.35
C ASN A 99 3.43 -14.47 8.42
N VAL A 100 3.95 -15.58 8.96
CA VAL A 100 4.84 -16.52 8.25
C VAL A 100 4.18 -17.17 7.03
N ARG A 101 2.85 -17.39 7.06
CA ARG A 101 2.10 -17.94 5.91
C ARG A 101 1.96 -16.90 4.82
N PHE A 102 1.59 -15.66 5.18
CA PHE A 102 1.51 -14.56 4.23
C PHE A 102 2.87 -14.29 3.58
N LEU A 103 3.94 -14.13 4.38
CA LEU A 103 5.30 -13.94 3.85
C LEU A 103 5.71 -15.05 2.88
N HIS A 104 5.29 -16.28 3.11
CA HIS A 104 5.61 -17.36 2.19
C HIS A 104 4.93 -17.20 0.83
N SER A 105 3.65 -16.84 0.81
CA SER A 105 2.92 -16.59 -0.43
C SER A 105 3.44 -15.34 -1.14
N LEU A 106 3.66 -14.25 -0.40
CA LEU A 106 4.23 -13.00 -0.90
C LEU A 106 5.61 -13.20 -1.54
N CYS A 107 6.48 -13.97 -0.89
CA CYS A 107 7.83 -14.26 -1.38
C CYS A 107 7.87 -15.42 -2.41
N SER A 108 6.72 -16.00 -2.77
CA SER A 108 6.68 -17.05 -3.79
C SER A 108 6.99 -16.47 -5.17
N PRO A 109 7.52 -17.27 -6.12
CA PRO A 109 7.71 -16.80 -7.50
C PRO A 109 6.42 -16.40 -8.20
N GLN A 110 5.27 -16.96 -7.79
CA GLN A 110 3.98 -16.62 -8.39
C GLN A 110 3.60 -15.19 -8.03
N CYS A 111 3.70 -14.81 -6.74
CA CYS A 111 3.43 -13.45 -6.33
C CYS A 111 4.52 -12.46 -6.80
N SER A 112 5.78 -12.72 -6.42
CA SER A 112 6.87 -11.75 -6.59
C SER A 112 7.21 -11.41 -8.04
N LYS A 113 6.94 -12.32 -9.00
CA LYS A 113 7.26 -12.11 -10.41
C LYS A 113 6.04 -11.78 -11.28
N LYS A 114 4.84 -12.20 -10.90
CA LYS A 114 3.64 -12.02 -11.74
C LYS A 114 2.71 -10.93 -11.23
N CYS A 115 2.73 -10.64 -9.93
CA CYS A 115 1.78 -9.74 -9.28
C CYS A 115 2.46 -8.45 -8.87
N ARG A 116 2.85 -7.68 -9.88
CA ARG A 116 3.68 -6.48 -9.72
C ARG A 116 3.05 -5.48 -8.74
N ASN A 117 1.73 -5.29 -8.83
CA ASN A 117 1.04 -4.30 -8.01
C ASN A 117 1.10 -4.65 -6.51
N ILE A 118 0.78 -5.90 -6.15
CA ILE A 118 0.79 -6.39 -4.76
C ILE A 118 2.22 -6.48 -4.23
N HIS A 119 3.15 -7.03 -5.02
CA HIS A 119 4.53 -7.17 -4.57
C HIS A 119 5.20 -5.81 -4.34
N ASP A 120 4.96 -4.83 -5.21
CA ASP A 120 5.42 -3.44 -5.04
C ASP A 120 4.84 -2.79 -3.78
N LEU A 121 3.53 -2.99 -3.51
CA LEU A 121 2.88 -2.49 -2.30
C LEU A 121 3.61 -2.97 -1.04
N TYR A 122 3.78 -4.27 -0.89
CA TYR A 122 4.37 -4.83 0.32
C TYR A 122 5.89 -4.63 0.41
N PHE A 123 6.56 -4.45 -0.73
CA PHE A 123 7.94 -4.00 -0.74
C PHE A 123 8.06 -2.60 -0.11
N ASN A 124 7.18 -1.67 -0.50
CA ASN A 124 7.16 -0.32 0.04
C ASN A 124 6.66 -0.26 1.49
N VAL A 125 5.68 -1.08 1.88
CA VAL A 125 5.25 -1.21 3.29
C VAL A 125 6.40 -1.69 4.16
N ALA A 126 7.14 -2.73 3.73
CA ALA A 126 8.31 -3.21 4.46
C ALA A 126 9.39 -2.12 4.57
N ALA A 127 9.66 -1.41 3.48
CA ALA A 127 10.61 -0.30 3.48
C ALA A 127 10.19 0.82 4.44
N GLY A 128 8.89 1.12 4.54
CA GLY A 128 8.33 2.05 5.53
C GLY A 128 8.53 1.61 6.98
N GLU A 129 8.64 0.30 7.24
CA GLU A 129 9.03 -0.24 8.54
C GLU A 129 10.56 -0.31 8.75
N GLY A 130 11.36 0.13 7.78
CA GLY A 130 12.82 0.00 7.81
C GLY A 130 13.31 -1.43 7.55
N ILE A 131 12.46 -2.29 6.98
CA ILE A 131 12.77 -3.69 6.68
C ILE A 131 12.94 -3.85 5.16
N PHE A 132 14.02 -4.51 4.74
CA PHE A 132 14.19 -4.85 3.34
C PHE A 132 13.50 -6.17 3.01
N LEU A 133 12.40 -6.12 2.23
CA LEU A 133 11.57 -7.29 1.94
C LEU A 133 12.35 -8.49 1.37
N PRO A 134 13.33 -8.34 0.46
CA PRO A 134 14.12 -9.49 -0.02
C PRO A 134 14.93 -10.19 1.08
N GLN A 135 15.46 -9.45 2.06
CA GLN A 135 16.12 -10.05 3.23
C GLN A 135 15.12 -10.80 4.11
N LEU A 136 13.93 -10.23 4.30
CA LEU A 136 12.85 -10.89 5.04
C LEU A 136 12.40 -12.20 4.35
N CYS A 137 12.28 -12.20 3.03
CA CYS A 137 12.00 -13.39 2.23
C CYS A 137 13.08 -14.47 2.39
N GLN A 138 14.37 -14.09 2.33
CA GLN A 138 15.47 -15.04 2.51
C GLN A 138 15.47 -15.65 3.92
N ALA A 139 15.21 -14.84 4.95
CA ALA A 139 15.10 -15.32 6.33
C ALA A 139 13.93 -16.31 6.51
N ASN A 140 12.79 -16.06 5.84
CA ASN A 140 11.64 -16.96 5.86
C ASN A 140 11.96 -18.34 5.25
N VAL A 141 12.73 -18.39 4.16
CA VAL A 141 13.19 -19.65 3.56
C VAL A 141 14.08 -20.43 4.53
N ARG A 142 15.05 -19.77 5.17
CA ARG A 142 15.95 -20.42 6.14
C ARG A 142 15.19 -21.00 7.33
N ARG A 143 14.23 -20.25 7.88
CA ARG A 143 13.40 -20.71 9.00
C ARG A 143 12.69 -22.02 8.66
N ARG A 144 12.18 -22.16 7.44
CA ARG A 144 11.50 -23.38 6.97
C ARG A 144 12.46 -24.54 6.78
N GLN A 145 13.62 -24.31 6.16
CA GLN A 145 14.64 -25.33 6.01
C GLN A 145 15.05 -25.92 7.37
N MET A 146 15.17 -25.10 8.42
CA MET A 146 15.46 -25.60 9.77
C MET A 146 14.32 -26.44 10.38
N VAL A 147 13.06 -26.10 10.10
CA VAL A 147 11.90 -26.90 10.56
C VAL A 147 11.80 -28.23 9.80
N GLU A 148 12.10 -28.22 8.51
CA GLU A 148 12.00 -29.42 7.65
C GLU A 148 13.18 -30.37 7.83
N THR A 149 14.38 -29.86 8.14
CA THR A 149 15.59 -30.67 8.38
C THR A 149 15.75 -31.09 9.85
N GLY A 150 14.92 -30.56 10.77
CA GLY A 150 14.98 -30.81 12.21
C GLY A 150 14.23 -32.06 12.70
N GLY A 151 13.81 -32.95 11.80
CA GLY A 151 13.12 -34.21 12.11
C GLY A 151 14.02 -35.31 12.68
N SER A 152 14.96 -34.98 13.57
CA SER A 152 15.69 -35.96 14.38
C SER A 152 15.97 -35.33 15.74
N SER A 153 15.35 -35.90 16.77
CA SER A 153 15.51 -35.51 18.16
C SER A 153 16.95 -35.73 18.60
N ASP A 154 17.70 -34.65 18.76
CA ASP A 154 18.78 -34.59 19.74
C ASP A 154 18.70 -33.23 20.44
N SER A 155 18.51 -33.29 21.76
CA SER A 155 18.34 -32.15 22.65
C SER A 155 19.48 -31.15 22.49
N ALA A 156 19.16 -29.92 22.08
CA ALA A 156 20.06 -28.78 22.08
C ALA A 156 19.41 -27.58 22.82
N PRO A 157 20.19 -26.71 23.49
CA PRO A 157 19.69 -25.81 24.52
C PRO A 157 18.92 -24.61 23.93
N ALA A 158 18.11 -23.99 24.80
CA ALA A 158 17.20 -22.89 24.51
C ALA A 158 17.84 -21.72 23.72
N PRO A 159 17.09 -21.04 22.84
CA PRO A 159 17.59 -19.89 22.11
C PRO A 159 17.82 -18.72 23.08
N THR A 160 19.04 -18.19 23.09
CA THR A 160 19.35 -16.91 23.71
C THR A 160 18.54 -15.81 23.04
N SER A 161 17.98 -14.94 23.88
CA SER A 161 17.25 -13.75 23.50
C SER A 161 17.99 -12.94 22.44
N TRP A 162 17.28 -12.53 21.39
CA TRP A 162 17.80 -11.64 20.36
C TRP A 162 18.00 -10.23 20.95
N THR A 163 19.18 -9.95 21.49
CA THR A 163 19.69 -8.59 21.58
C THR A 163 20.30 -8.22 20.23
N MET A 164 19.50 -7.64 19.35
CA MET A 164 20.04 -6.96 18.17
C MET A 164 20.78 -5.71 18.65
N ASN A 165 22.11 -5.75 18.60
CA ASN A 165 22.97 -4.60 18.86
C ASN A 165 22.72 -3.51 17.81
N PHE A 166 21.92 -2.50 18.18
CA PHE A 166 22.03 -1.18 17.58
C PHE A 166 23.30 -0.52 18.11
N GLY A 167 24.41 -0.72 17.39
CA GLY A 167 25.68 -0.09 17.70
C GLY A 167 26.45 0.19 16.43
N ARG A 168 26.26 1.40 15.86
CA ARG A 168 27.20 1.96 14.91
C ARG A 168 28.54 2.13 15.63
N LYS A 169 29.51 1.27 15.32
CA LYS A 169 30.92 1.53 15.60
C LYS A 169 31.43 2.46 14.50
N LEU A 170 31.83 3.67 14.90
CA LEU A 170 32.54 4.61 14.06
C LEU A 170 34.06 4.33 14.09
N ILE A 171 34.70 4.73 12.98
CA ILE A 171 36.12 5.06 12.77
C ILE A 171 37.03 3.93 12.26
N GLY A 172 37.66 4.19 11.11
CA GLY A 172 38.72 3.38 10.49
C GLY A 172 38.80 3.41 8.96
N ASP A 173 38.72 4.60 8.34
CA ASP A 173 39.54 5.16 7.26
C ASP A 173 40.08 4.24 6.13
N ASP A 174 39.65 4.48 4.87
CA ASP A 174 40.54 5.01 3.80
C ASP A 174 39.83 5.19 2.42
N ALA A 175 39.82 6.46 1.99
CA ALA A 175 40.00 7.07 0.66
C ALA A 175 39.07 6.82 -0.56
N ALA A 176 38.45 7.95 -0.98
CA ALA A 176 38.36 8.53 -2.33
C ALA A 176 37.36 7.94 -3.36
N SER A 177 36.61 8.69 -4.19
CA SER A 177 36.27 10.12 -4.34
C SER A 177 35.14 10.22 -5.38
N ALA A 178 34.20 11.15 -5.23
CA ALA A 178 33.38 11.68 -6.34
C ALA A 178 32.95 13.14 -6.02
N PRO A 179 32.73 13.99 -7.05
CA PRO A 179 33.00 15.43 -6.98
C PRO A 179 31.83 16.28 -6.48
N SER A 180 32.23 17.47 -6.03
CA SER A 180 31.42 18.58 -5.54
C SER A 180 30.86 19.43 -6.69
N SER A 181 29.64 19.91 -6.53
CA SER A 181 29.14 21.11 -7.21
C SER A 181 28.40 21.97 -6.19
N THR A 182 29.02 23.11 -5.88
CA THR A 182 28.55 24.17 -4.98
C THR A 182 27.64 25.15 -5.72
N ILE A 183 26.52 25.51 -5.10
CA ILE A 183 25.78 26.78 -5.26
C ILE A 183 25.33 27.10 -3.83
N GLY A 184 25.77 28.14 -3.11
CA GLY A 184 25.91 29.54 -3.50
C GLY A 184 24.60 30.27 -3.17
N ILE A 185 24.36 30.59 -1.90
CA ILE A 185 23.20 31.37 -1.45
C ILE A 185 23.61 32.84 -1.42
N ASP A 186 22.96 33.66 -2.24
CA ASP A 186 22.90 35.11 -2.12
C ASP A 186 21.45 35.48 -1.75
N ASN A 187 21.30 36.30 -0.72
CA ASN A 187 20.02 36.85 -0.25
C ASN A 187 19.50 37.94 -1.18
N ASP A 188 18.18 38.10 -1.27
CA ASP A 188 17.43 39.31 -0.86
C ASP A 188 16.03 39.39 -1.53
N ASP A 189 15.14 40.11 -0.85
CA ASP A 189 13.83 40.68 -1.27
C ASP A 189 12.51 39.90 -1.00
N ASP A 190 11.95 40.17 0.21
CA ASP A 190 10.60 40.70 0.50
C ASP A 190 9.33 40.17 -0.22
N ALA A 191 8.46 39.49 0.55
CA ALA A 191 7.17 40.02 1.04
C ALA A 191 5.99 39.00 1.08
N ALA A 192 5.43 38.89 2.29
CA ALA A 192 4.02 38.67 2.66
C ALA A 192 3.34 37.30 2.42
N TRP A 193 3.12 36.56 3.52
CA TRP A 193 1.79 36.49 4.17
C TRP A 193 1.93 36.08 5.65
N ALA A 194 1.15 36.70 6.53
CA ALA A 194 1.25 36.59 7.99
C ALA A 194 0.46 35.39 8.56
N PRO A 195 0.87 34.80 9.71
CA PRO A 195 0.05 33.90 10.49
C PRO A 195 -0.71 34.66 11.61
N VAL A 196 -1.97 34.28 11.85
CA VAL A 196 -2.73 34.71 13.02
C VAL A 196 -3.13 33.48 13.83
N ALA A 197 -2.63 33.35 15.06
CA ALA A 197 -3.33 32.67 16.15
C ALA A 197 -2.64 32.95 17.50
N SER A 198 -3.23 33.83 18.31
CA SER A 198 -3.36 33.55 19.76
C SER A 198 -4.21 34.58 20.51
N THR A 199 -4.81 34.08 21.59
CA THR A 199 -5.55 34.75 22.69
C THR A 199 -7.05 34.90 22.38
N THR A 200 -8.02 34.45 23.20
CA THR A 200 -8.10 34.52 24.67
C THR A 200 -9.21 33.61 25.23
N MET A 201 -9.08 33.26 26.52
CA MET A 201 -10.13 32.71 27.39
C MET A 201 -11.38 33.59 27.48
N GLY A 202 -12.54 32.96 27.61
CA GLY A 202 -13.81 33.59 28.02
C GLY A 202 -14.78 32.54 28.55
N THR A 203 -15.07 32.61 29.84
CA THR A 203 -16.02 31.79 30.60
C THR A 203 -17.48 32.02 30.18
N TYR A 204 -18.30 30.98 30.16
CA TYR A 204 -19.75 31.12 30.36
C TYR A 204 -20.32 29.95 31.16
N ASN A 205 -20.95 30.30 32.29
CA ASN A 205 -21.90 29.49 33.04
C ASN A 205 -23.21 29.40 32.28
N VAL A 206 -23.88 28.25 32.34
CA VAL A 206 -25.35 28.17 32.31
C VAL A 206 -25.80 26.87 32.98
N ASP A 207 -26.16 26.97 34.26
CA ASP A 207 -27.16 26.11 34.89
C ASP A 207 -28.55 26.62 34.50
N GLY A 208 -29.47 25.72 34.16
CA GLY A 208 -30.87 26.09 33.93
C GLY A 208 -31.70 25.05 33.19
N ALA A 209 -32.27 24.11 33.95
CA ALA A 209 -33.26 23.14 33.52
C ALA A 209 -34.54 23.78 32.94
N LYS A 210 -35.13 23.18 31.91
CA LYS A 210 -36.54 22.70 31.85
C LYS A 210 -37.03 22.32 30.45
N GLU A 211 -37.87 21.26 30.44
CA GLU A 211 -38.94 20.91 29.47
C GLU A 211 -38.44 20.43 28.09
N GLY A 212 -38.68 19.19 27.64
CA GLY A 212 -39.91 18.42 27.54
C GLY A 212 -40.27 18.26 26.05
N LEU A 213 -40.59 17.03 25.57
CA LEU A 213 -41.19 16.60 24.27
C LEU A 213 -40.58 15.23 23.88
N SER A 214 -41.16 14.05 24.16
CA SER A 214 -42.29 13.37 23.49
C SER A 214 -42.23 13.45 21.96
N TRP A 215 -42.15 12.30 21.27
CA TRP A 215 -43.16 11.80 20.31
C TRP A 215 -42.88 10.34 19.91
N HIS A 216 -43.97 9.70 19.49
CA HIS A 216 -44.26 8.27 19.23
C HIS A 216 -43.35 7.50 18.29
#